data_AF-A0AB37IP91-F1
#
_entry.id   AF-A0AB37IP91-F1
#
_cell.length_a   1.000
_cell.length_b   1.000
_cell.length_c   1.000
_cell.angle_alpha   90.00
_cell.angle_beta   90.00
_cell.angle_gamma   90.00
#
_symmetry.space_group_name_H-M   'P 1'
#
loop_
_entity.id
_entity.type
_entity.pdbx_description
1 polymer ?
#
loop_
_entity_poly.entity_id
_entity_poly.type
_entity_poly.pdbx_seq_one_letter_code
_entity_poly.pdbx_strand_id
1 'polypeptide(L)' 'MTCLRCNDETVIWYKTSLGWSTCEPCPVCNRNGRKHDERLKELKRKYADGDKKQIRK' A
#
# COMPACT_ATOMS: atom_id res chain seq x y z
N MET A 1 5.82 11.66 11.41
CA MET A 1 4.60 11.82 12.23
C MET A 1 3.52 10.97 11.61
N THR A 2 3.03 9.97 12.35
CA THR A 2 2.03 8.99 11.92
C THR A 2 0.72 9.71 11.56
N CYS A 3 0.15 9.45 10.39
CA CYS A 3 -1.14 10.03 10.05
C CYS A 3 -2.24 9.43 10.93
N LEU A 4 -2.92 10.26 11.73
CA LEU A 4 -3.98 9.83 12.67
C LEU A 4 -5.21 9.20 11.99
N ARG A 5 -5.37 9.43 10.68
CA ARG A 5 -6.53 8.95 9.91
C ARG A 5 -6.29 7.57 9.27
N CYS A 6 -5.05 7.29 8.90
CA CYS A 6 -4.63 6.04 8.28
C CYS A 6 -3.75 5.18 9.22
N ASN A 7 -3.38 5.67 10.42
CA ASN A 7 -2.37 5.05 11.30
C ASN A 7 -1.07 4.65 10.57
N ASP A 8 -0.69 5.47 9.57
CA ASP A 8 0.38 5.22 8.60
C ASP A 8 0.17 4.04 7.62
N GLU A 9 -0.98 3.38 7.68
CA GLU A 9 -1.39 2.42 6.66
C GLU A 9 -1.61 3.11 5.30
N THR A 10 -1.40 2.36 4.22
CA THR A 10 -1.53 2.89 2.86
C THR A 10 -2.99 3.15 2.47
N VAL A 11 -3.92 2.40 3.08
CA VAL A 11 -5.37 2.43 2.82
C VAL A 11 -6.13 2.45 4.14
N ILE A 12 -7.36 2.95 4.11
CA ILE A 12 -8.31 2.92 5.23
C ILE A 12 -9.32 1.83 4.93
N TRP A 13 -9.47 0.88 5.86
CA TRP A 13 -10.47 -0.18 5.77
C TRP A 13 -11.77 0.24 6.46
N TYR A 14 -12.90 -0.07 5.82
CA TYR A 14 -14.22 0.12 6.43
C TYR A 14 -15.18 -0.97 5.97
N LYS A 15 -16.21 -1.19 6.80
CA LYS A 15 -17.32 -2.09 6.46
C LYS A 15 -18.46 -1.27 5.89
N THR A 16 -18.95 -1.66 4.73
CA THR A 16 -20.17 -1.09 4.16
C THR A 16 -21.39 -1.53 4.96
N SER A 17 -22.50 -0.81 4.80
CA SER A 17 -23.80 -1.16 5.41
C SER A 17 -24.29 -2.56 5.00
N LEU A 18 -23.79 -3.07 3.88
CA LEU A 18 -24.09 -4.41 3.35
C LEU A 18 -23.18 -5.49 3.97
N GLY A 19 -22.25 -5.13 4.85
CA GLY A 19 -21.32 -6.05 5.52
C GLY A 19 -20.02 -6.35 4.76
N TRP A 20 -19.80 -5.72 3.60
CA TRP A 20 -18.62 -5.96 2.77
C TRP A 20 -17.45 -5.14 3.29
N SER A 21 -16.26 -5.75 3.37
CA SER A 21 -15.02 -5.04 3.64
C SER A 21 -14.52 -4.36 2.37
N THR A 22 -14.36 -3.04 2.45
CA THR A 22 -13.83 -2.20 1.37
C THR A 22 -12.65 -1.39 1.90
N CYS A 23 -11.80 -0.93 1.01
CA CYS A 23 -10.67 -0.08 1.34
C CYS A 23 -10.52 1.08 0.36
N GLU A 24 -10.15 2.25 0.88
CA GLU A 24 -9.86 3.42 0.07
C GLU A 24 -8.53 4.06 0.48
N PRO A 25 -7.79 4.68 -0.46
CA PRO A 25 -6.56 5.38 -0.13
C PRO A 25 -6.85 6.53 0.84
N CYS A 26 -5.98 6.73 1.82
CA CYS A 26 -6.17 7.81 2.77
C CYS A 26 -6.20 9.18 2.06
N PRO A 27 -7.26 9.98 2.22
CA PRO A 27 -7.38 11.26 1.53
C PRO A 27 -6.38 12.33 2.02
N VAL A 28 -5.73 12.11 3.17
CA VAL A 28 -4.76 13.03 3.78
C VAL A 28 -3.33 12.60 3.45
N CYS A 29 -2.98 11.35 3.80
CA CYS A 29 -1.61 10.82 3.72
C CYS A 29 -1.29 10.19 2.36
N ASN A 30 -2.31 9.80 1.59
CA ASN A 30 -2.18 9.04 0.35
C ASN A 30 -3.19 9.51 -0.73
N ARG A 31 -3.41 10.84 -0.83
CA ARG A 31 -4.31 11.41 -1.84
C ARG A 31 -3.85 10.99 -3.24
N ASN A 32 -4.74 10.37 -4.02
CA ASN A 32 -4.47 9.75 -5.33
C ASN A 32 -3.48 8.56 -5.33
N GLY A 33 -3.28 7.88 -4.19
CA GLY A 33 -2.43 6.68 -4.18
C GLY A 33 -0.94 6.96 -4.32
N ARG A 34 -0.49 8.21 -4.13
CA ARG A 34 0.92 8.61 -4.32
C ARG A 34 1.90 7.84 -3.42
N LYS A 35 1.51 7.64 -2.15
CA LYS A 35 2.29 6.86 -1.16
C LYS A 35 2.33 5.37 -1.55
N HIS A 36 1.26 4.86 -2.15
CA HIS A 36 1.22 3.50 -2.71
C HIS A 36 2.14 3.35 -3.92
N ASP A 37 2.15 4.32 -4.84
CA ASP A 37 3.01 4.29 -6.03
C ASP A 37 4.50 4.34 -5.68
N GLU A 38 4.89 5.18 -4.71
CA GLU A 38 6.27 5.20 -4.20
C GLU A 38 6.67 3.88 -3.55
N ARG A 39 5.80 3.33 -2.67
CA ARG A 39 6.01 2.00 -2.06
C ARG A 39 6.15 0.91 -3.13
N LEU A 40 5.31 0.94 -4.17
CA LEU A 40 5.35 -0.01 -5.26
C LEU A 40 6.63 0.11 -6.09
N LYS A 41 7.11 1.34 -6.34
CA LYS A 41 8.40 1.59 -7.00
C LYS A 41 9.57 1.08 -6.17
N GLU A 42 9.57 1.32 -4.86
CA GLU A 42 10.58 0.79 -3.95
C GLU A 42 10.57 -0.74 -3.93
N LEU A 43 9.40 -1.37 -3.85
CA LEU A 43 9.25 -2.82 -3.91
C LEU A 43 9.75 -3.35 -5.24
N LYS A 44 9.34 -2.76 -6.37
CA LYS A 44 9.86 -3.14 -7.70
C LYS A 44 11.38 -3.05 -7.76
N ARG A 45 12.00 -1.99 -7.23
CA ARG A 45 13.48 -1.88 -7.17
C ARG A 45 14.10 -2.96 -6.29
N LYS A 46 13.54 -3.22 -5.10
CA LYS A 46 14.05 -4.23 -4.16
C LYS A 46 13.93 -5.65 -4.70
N TYR A 47 12.85 -5.96 -5.40
CA TYR A 47 12.54 -7.31 -5.86
C TYR A 47 12.90 -7.55 -7.34
N ALA A 48 13.17 -6.52 -8.15
CA ALA A 48 13.70 -6.70 -9.51
C ALA A 48 15.08 -7.38 -9.53
N ASP A 49 15.87 -7.25 -8.47
CA ASP A 49 17.12 -7.99 -8.29
C ASP A 49 16.94 -9.38 -7.62
N GLY A 50 15.79 -9.63 -7.00
CA GLY A 50 15.48 -10.86 -6.27
C GLY A 50 15.08 -12.04 -7.15
N ASP A 51 14.49 -11.77 -8.31
CA ASP A 51 14.01 -12.80 -9.24
C ASP A 51 15.15 -13.63 -9.87
N LYS A 52 16.37 -13.07 -9.93
CA LYS A 52 17.56 -13.79 -10.45
C LYS A 52 18.13 -14.84 -9.48
N LYS A 53 17.73 -14.84 -8.20
CA LYS A 53 18.29 -15.76 -7.18
C LYS A 53 17.41 -16.97 -6.86
N GLN A 54 16.11 -16.94 -7.18
CA GLN A 54 15.22 -18.10 -6.93
C GLN A 54 15.19 -19.13 -8.06
N ILE A 55 15.63 -18.80 -9.28
CA ILE A 55 15.69 -19.75 -10.41
C ILE A 55 16.97 -20.63 -10.38
N ARG A 56 17.87 -20.43 -9.40
CA ARG A 56 19.14 -21.17 -9.25
C ARG A 56 19.21 -22.04 -7.99
N LYS A 57 18.08 -22.59 -7.53
CA LYS A 57 18.09 -23.59 -6.46
C LYS A 57 17.40 -24.87 -6.89
#